data_AF-A0A095WRI9-F1
#
_entry.id   AF-A0A095WRI9-F1
#
_cell.length_a   1.000
_cell.length_b   1.000
_cell.length_c   1.000
_cell.angle_alpha   90.00
_cell.angle_beta   90.00
_cell.angle_gamma   90.00
#
_symmetry.space_group_name_H-M   'P 1'
#
loop_
_entity.id
_entity.type
_entity.pdbx_description
1 polymer ?
#
loop_
_entity_poly.entity_id
_entity_poly.type
_entity_poly.pdbx_seq_one_letter_code
_entity_poly.pdbx_strand_id
1 'polypeptide(L)'
;MVTAETAVTIPALLAVFALMIAGVSAATSQGQACHAARTAARAVSVGMSDAQASSLAVQSVSREASVSIAHAGAGATVTVQMSAGTLAVPVRCEVSVQKESSFAP
;
A
#
# COMPACT_ATOMS: atom_id res chain seq x y z
N MET A 1 -30.01 -6.95 36.82
CA MET A 1 -31.01 -6.44 35.86
C MET A 1 -30.27 -5.64 34.81
N VAL A 2 -30.00 -6.26 33.64
CA VAL A 2 -29.47 -5.57 32.46
C VAL A 2 -30.64 -4.76 31.90
N THR A 3 -30.58 -3.44 31.95
CA THR A 3 -31.60 -2.62 31.29
C THR A 3 -31.46 -2.83 29.78
N ALA A 4 -32.57 -2.94 29.06
CA ALA A 4 -32.57 -3.16 27.61
C ALA A 4 -31.65 -2.19 26.84
N GLU A 5 -31.42 -1.00 27.42
CA GLU A 5 -30.50 0.03 26.95
C GLU A 5 -29.03 -0.43 26.94
N THR A 6 -28.58 -1.17 27.96
CA THR A 6 -27.21 -1.73 28.00
C THR A 6 -27.00 -2.91 27.05
N ALA A 7 -28.07 -3.64 26.70
CA ALA A 7 -28.02 -4.72 25.72
C ALA A 7 -27.78 -4.22 24.29
N VAL A 8 -28.18 -2.97 23.98
CA VAL A 8 -28.05 -2.37 22.65
C VAL A 8 -26.83 -1.44 22.56
N THR A 9 -26.47 -0.74 23.63
CA THR A 9 -25.33 0.18 23.63
C THR A 9 -23.99 -0.55 23.49
N ILE A 10 -23.82 -1.72 24.12
CA ILE A 10 -22.56 -2.48 24.04
C ILE A 10 -22.28 -2.94 22.58
N PRO A 11 -23.20 -3.60 21.86
CA PRO A 11 -22.98 -3.95 20.45
C PRO A 11 -22.73 -2.74 19.55
N ALA A 12 -23.45 -1.63 19.78
CA ALA A 12 -23.26 -0.41 19.00
C ALA A 12 -21.86 0.20 19.19
N LEU A 13 -21.37 0.25 20.43
CA LEU A 13 -20.01 0.71 20.73
C LEU A 13 -18.94 -0.20 20.10
N LEU A 14 -19.14 -1.52 20.16
CA LEU A 14 -18.24 -2.47 19.52
C LEU A 14 -18.22 -2.30 17.99
N ALA A 15 -19.36 -2.04 17.36
CA ALA A 15 -19.44 -1.78 15.92
C ALA A 15 -18.69 -0.50 15.53
N VAL A 16 -18.85 0.59 16.30
CA VAL A 16 -18.11 1.84 16.07
C VAL A 16 -16.61 1.64 16.25
N PHE A 17 -16.19 0.90 17.29
CA PHE A 17 -14.78 0.63 17.54
C PHE A 17 -14.16 -0.24 16.43
N ALA A 18 -14.88 -1.27 15.97
CA ALA A 18 -14.47 -2.08 14.83
C ALA A 18 -14.32 -1.23 13.55
N LEU A 19 -15.24 -0.30 13.31
CA LEU A 19 -15.17 0.61 12.17
C LEU A 19 -13.94 1.54 12.25
N MET A 20 -13.65 2.07 13.44
CA MET A 20 -12.45 2.90 13.66
C MET A 20 -11.16 2.10 13.40
N ILE A 21 -11.06 0.88 13.91
CA ILE A 21 -9.90 0.00 13.66
C ILE A 21 -9.76 -0.31 12.17
N ALA A 22 -10.87 -0.59 11.48
CA ALA A 22 -10.88 -0.84 10.05
C ALA A 22 -10.39 0.38 9.26
N GLY A 23 -10.83 1.59 9.63
CA GLY A 23 -10.39 2.85 9.02
C GLY A 23 -8.88 3.08 9.19
N VAL A 24 -8.34 2.90 10.40
CA VAL A 24 -6.90 3.04 10.66
C VAL A 24 -6.09 1.98 9.90
N SER A 25 -6.60 0.76 9.83
CA SER A 25 -5.94 -0.33 9.08
C SER A 25 -5.87 -0.04 7.57
N ALA A 26 -6.93 0.57 7.01
CA ALA A 26 -6.93 1.00 5.62
C ALA A 26 -5.88 2.09 5.37
N ALA A 27 -5.84 3.14 6.20
CA ALA A 27 -4.89 4.24 6.05
C ALA A 27 -3.42 3.77 6.15
N THR A 28 -3.12 2.87 7.10
CA THR A 28 -1.76 2.33 7.27
C THR A 28 -1.33 1.46 6.09
N SER A 29 -2.23 0.65 5.53
CA SER A 29 -1.94 -0.17 4.34
C SER A 29 -1.63 0.67 3.09
N GLN A 30 -2.30 1.82 2.93
CA GLN A 30 -2.02 2.76 1.84
C GLN A 30 -0.64 3.40 1.99
N GLY A 31 -0.27 3.80 3.20
CA GLY A 31 1.07 4.30 3.50
C GLY A 31 2.16 3.28 3.18
N GLN A 32 1.97 2.02 3.58
CA GLN A 32 2.90 0.93 3.29
C GLN A 32 3.01 0.63 1.79
N ALA A 33 1.89 0.58 1.06
CA ALA A 33 1.90 0.35 -0.38
C ALA A 33 2.68 1.43 -1.13
N CYS A 34 2.48 2.70 -0.76
CA CYS A 34 3.22 3.81 -1.37
C CYS A 34 4.70 3.85 -0.95
N HIS A 35 5.02 3.45 0.28
CA HIS A 35 6.41 3.32 0.72
C HIS A 35 7.15 2.25 -0.11
N ALA A 36 6.56 1.05 -0.24
CA ALA A 36 7.08 -0.02 -1.07
C ALA A 36 7.23 0.42 -2.54
N ALA A 37 6.24 1.10 -3.11
CA ALA A 37 6.29 1.59 -4.49
C ALA A 37 7.45 2.58 -4.70
N ARG A 38 7.66 3.51 -3.75
CA ARG A 38 8.79 4.44 -3.79
C ARG A 38 10.13 3.73 -3.62
N THR A 39 10.20 2.70 -2.78
CA THR A 39 11.41 1.91 -2.55
C THR A 39 11.79 1.13 -3.82
N ALA A 40 10.85 0.45 -4.47
CA ALA A 40 11.09 -0.21 -5.76
C ALA A 40 11.44 0.80 -6.86
N ALA A 41 10.74 1.93 -6.95
CA ALA A 41 11.04 2.99 -7.90
C ALA A 41 12.49 3.49 -7.76
N ARG A 42 12.96 3.70 -6.53
CA ARG A 42 14.36 4.06 -6.25
C ARG A 42 15.33 2.95 -6.65
N ALA A 43 15.04 1.70 -6.31
CA ALA A 43 15.88 0.56 -6.68
C ALA A 43 16.05 0.45 -8.20
N VAL A 44 14.95 0.56 -8.95
CA VAL A 44 14.97 0.56 -10.42
C VAL A 44 15.77 1.75 -10.98
N SER A 45 15.62 2.94 -10.39
CA SER A 45 16.38 4.13 -10.84
C SER A 45 17.89 4.02 -10.64
N VAL A 46 18.34 3.22 -9.67
CA VAL A 46 19.77 2.93 -9.41
C VAL A 46 20.29 1.80 -10.31
N GLY A 47 19.42 1.19 -11.13
CA GLY A 47 19.77 0.12 -12.05
C GLY A 47 19.75 -1.28 -11.43
N MET A 48 19.08 -1.46 -10.27
CA MET A 48 18.80 -2.80 -9.76
C MET A 48 17.87 -3.55 -10.72
N SER A 49 18.01 -4.88 -10.76
CA SER A 49 17.10 -5.70 -11.57
C SER A 49 15.70 -5.75 -10.96
N ASP A 50 14.68 -5.98 -11.80
CA ASP A 50 13.27 -5.99 -11.40
C ASP A 50 12.97 -7.00 -10.29
N ALA A 51 13.60 -8.17 -10.33
CA ALA A 51 13.48 -9.20 -9.32
C ALA A 51 14.04 -8.75 -7.96
N GLN A 52 15.15 -8.01 -7.96
CA GLN A 52 15.75 -7.47 -6.74
C GLN A 52 14.94 -6.29 -6.20
N ALA A 53 14.50 -5.39 -7.07
CA ALA A 53 13.68 -4.23 -6.70
C ALA A 53 12.32 -4.66 -6.11
N SER A 54 11.66 -5.64 -6.73
CA SER A 54 10.41 -6.21 -6.22
C SER A 54 10.61 -6.93 -4.89
N SER A 55 11.66 -7.76 -4.75
CA SER A 55 11.99 -8.42 -3.49
C SER A 55 12.24 -7.42 -2.35
N LEU A 56 12.95 -6.32 -2.63
CA LEU A 56 13.26 -5.28 -1.64
C LEU A 56 12.00 -4.50 -1.24
N ALA A 57 11.12 -4.20 -2.19
CA ALA A 57 9.82 -3.59 -1.90
C ALA A 57 8.92 -4.50 -1.05
N VAL A 58 8.85 -5.80 -1.35
CA VAL A 58 8.08 -6.77 -0.54
C VAL A 58 8.66 -6.90 0.87
N GLN A 59 9.98 -6.91 1.02
CA GLN A 59 10.64 -6.95 2.34
C GLN A 59 10.48 -5.66 3.15
N SER A 60 10.17 -4.53 2.50
CA SER A 60 9.99 -3.23 3.18
C SER A 60 8.64 -3.07 3.88
N VAL A 61 7.73 -4.03 3.72
CA VAL A 61 6.37 -3.99 4.27
C VAL A 61 6.06 -5.22 5.11
N SER A 62 5.16 -5.08 6.07
CA SER A 62 4.83 -6.16 7.02
C SER A 62 3.74 -7.10 6.53
N ARG A 63 3.08 -6.79 5.41
CA ARG A 63 1.95 -7.54 4.84
C ARG A 63 2.31 -8.02 3.45
N GLU A 64 1.59 -9.04 2.99
CA GLU A 64 1.69 -9.52 1.62
C GLU A 64 1.43 -8.37 0.63
N ALA A 65 2.36 -8.21 -0.31
CA ALA A 65 2.34 -7.19 -1.34
C ALA A 65 2.66 -7.84 -2.69
N SER A 66 1.91 -7.46 -3.71
CA SER A 66 2.20 -7.79 -5.10
C SER A 66 2.82 -6.55 -5.76
N VAL A 67 4.01 -6.73 -6.35
CA VAL A 67 4.76 -5.65 -7.00
C VAL A 67 4.84 -5.96 -8.49
N SER A 68 4.41 -5.02 -9.32
CA SER A 68 4.53 -5.08 -10.78
C SER A 68 5.34 -3.90 -11.27
N ILE A 69 6.36 -4.18 -12.07
CA ILE A 69 7.24 -3.16 -12.65
C ILE A 69 7.07 -3.25 -14.16
N ALA A 70 6.62 -2.15 -14.78
CA ALA A 70 6.43 -2.05 -16.22
C ALA A 70 7.39 -0.98 -16.77
N HIS A 71 8.21 -1.34 -17.75
CA HIS A 71 9.13 -0.40 -18.39
C HIS A 71 8.46 0.26 -19.60
N ALA A 72 8.54 1.59 -19.69
CA ALA A 72 7.97 2.37 -20.78
C ALA A 72 9.01 3.38 -21.30
N GLY A 73 9.63 3.05 -22.42
CA GLY A 73 10.67 3.89 -23.03
C GLY A 73 11.87 4.06 -22.10
N ALA A 74 12.17 5.30 -21.73
CA ALA A 74 13.23 5.63 -20.78
C ALA A 74 12.77 5.59 -19.30
N GLY A 75 11.48 5.38 -19.05
CA GLY A 75 10.91 5.32 -17.70
C GLY A 75 10.50 3.92 -17.25
N ALA A 76 10.12 3.81 -15.97
CA ALA A 76 9.54 2.62 -15.38
C ALA A 76 8.35 3.02 -14.48
N THR A 77 7.24 2.30 -14.61
CA THR A 77 6.07 2.42 -13.76
C THR A 77 6.05 1.26 -12.77
N VAL A 78 6.08 1.59 -11.48
CA VAL A 78 6.02 0.63 -10.38
C VAL A 78 4.63 0.69 -9.78
N THR A 79 3.91 -0.43 -9.84
CA THR A 79 2.63 -0.62 -9.18
C THR A 79 2.81 -1.58 -8.00
N VAL A 80 2.35 -1.17 -6.82
CA VAL A 80 2.26 -2.03 -5.64
C VAL A 80 0.81 -2.19 -5.23
N GLN A 81 0.38 -3.44 -5.06
CA GLN A 81 -0.93 -3.81 -4.56
C GLN A 81 -0.79 -4.52 -3.23
N MET A 82 -1.60 -4.12 -2.25
CA MET A 82 -1.63 -4.71 -0.92
C MET A 82 -3.07 -4.91 -0.47
N SER A 83 -3.28 -5.86 0.43
CA SER A 83 -4.60 -6.09 1.04
C SER A 83 -4.73 -5.30 2.34
N ALA A 84 -5.78 -4.47 2.43
CA ALA A 84 -6.04 -3.65 3.60
C ALA A 84 -6.90 -4.37 4.63
N GLY A 85 -6.34 -4.53 5.83
CA GLY A 85 -7.08 -5.01 7.01
C GLY A 85 -7.71 -6.39 6.81
N THR A 86 -8.82 -6.63 7.52
CA THR A 86 -9.59 -7.89 7.49
C THR A 86 -10.62 -7.94 6.36
N LEU A 87 -10.99 -6.79 5.78
CA LEU A 87 -12.00 -6.70 4.74
C LEU A 87 -11.46 -6.95 3.32
N ALA A 88 -10.20 -7.37 3.19
CA ALA A 88 -9.54 -7.67 1.91
C ALA A 88 -9.73 -6.57 0.85
N VAL A 89 -9.80 -5.31 1.27
CA VAL A 89 -9.95 -4.19 0.33
C VAL A 89 -8.61 -4.00 -0.37
N PRO A 90 -8.54 -4.13 -1.70
CA PRO A 90 -7.28 -3.95 -2.41
C PRO A 90 -6.89 -2.48 -2.39
N VAL A 91 -5.69 -2.19 -1.90
CA VAL A 91 -5.08 -0.87 -1.97
C VAL A 91 -3.96 -0.89 -2.98
N ARG A 92 -3.99 0.06 -3.91
CA ARG A 92 -3.03 0.19 -5.00
C ARG A 92 -2.31 1.53 -4.87
N CYS A 93 -0.99 1.50 -4.96
CA CYS A 93 -0.18 2.70 -5.14
C CYS A 93 0.69 2.54 -6.38
N GLU A 94 0.69 3.56 -7.23
CA GLU A 94 1.45 3.59 -8.47
C GLU A 94 2.45 4.74 -8.42
N VAL A 95 3.70 4.45 -8.79
CA VAL A 95 4.79 5.41 -8.83
C VAL A 95 5.50 5.25 -10.16
N SER A 96 5.48 6.30 -10.98
CA SER A 96 6.23 6.36 -12.23
C SER A 96 7.58 7.05 -12.03
N VAL A 97 8.63 6.44 -12.54
CA VAL A 97 9.97 7.01 -12.68
C VAL A 97 10.20 7.32 -14.13
N GLN A 98 10.53 8.57 -14.46
CA GLN A 98 10.97 8.96 -15.79
C GLN A 98 12.48 9.19 -15.71
N LYS A 99 13.26 8.54 -16.57
CA LYS A 99 14.65 8.95 -16.79
C LYS A 99 14.57 10.27 -17.54
N GLU A 100 15.02 11.34 -16.89
CA GLU A 100 15.03 12.69 -17.44
C GLU A 100 15.70 12.64 -18.83
N SER A 101 14.86 12.73 -19.86
CA SER A 101 15.32 12.93 -21.23
C SER A 101 14.80 14.30 -21.62
N SER A 102 15.73 15.25 -21.70
CA SER A 102 15.55 16.58 -22.30
C SER A 102 14.82 17.63 -21.43
N PHE A 103 15.52 18.15 -20.42
CA PHE A 103 15.60 19.60 -20.28
C PHE A 103 16.59 20.08 -21.34
N ALA A 104 16.11 20.36 -22.55
CA ALA A 104 16.87 21.14 -23.52
C ALA A 104 16.75 22.63 -23.12
N PRO A 105 17.87 23.38 -23.10
CA PRO A 105 17.88 24.80 -22.70
C PRO A 105 17.10 25.70 -23.67
#